data_AF-A0A371AQT0-F1
#
_entry.id   AF-A0A371AQT0-F1
#
_cell.length_a   1.000
_cell.length_b   1.000
_cell.length_c   1.000
_cell.angle_alpha   90.00
_cell.angle_beta   90.00
_cell.angle_gamma   90.00
#
_symmetry.space_group_name_H-M   'P 1'
#
loop_
_entity.id
_entity.type
_entity.pdbx_description
1 polymer ?
#
loop_
_entity_poly.entity_id
_entity_poly.type
_entity_poly.pdbx_seq_one_letter_code
_entity_poly.pdbx_strand_id
1 'polypeptide(L)'
;MAYVDYTYYSLSYLLGKQASIAETEFPYYAMKATKKIDQYTFNNIDSTNIPESVKMCCCELAESFYNQDSNSNTNVASERVGEYSVSYVTGQAVEDAKKAVIKEIIYNWLSDTGLLYRGC
;
A
#
# COMPACT_ATOMS: atom_id res chain seq x y z
N MET A 1 10.19 -5.96 -11.58
CA MET A 1 9.03 -5.37 -12.26
C MET A 1 7.97 -5.08 -11.21
N ALA A 2 7.18 -4.01 -11.34
CA ALA A 2 5.97 -3.88 -10.54
C ALA A 2 4.91 -4.88 -11.03
N TYR A 3 4.01 -5.32 -10.16
CA TYR A 3 2.94 -6.25 -10.52
C TYR A 3 1.81 -5.61 -11.35
N VAL A 4 1.75 -4.29 -11.39
CA VAL A 4 0.66 -3.54 -11.99
C VAL A 4 1.20 -2.29 -12.70
N ASP A 5 0.63 -1.99 -13.87
CA ASP A 5 0.89 -0.78 -14.64
C ASP A 5 -0.17 0.29 -14.37
N TYR A 6 0.16 1.54 -14.66
CA TYR A 6 -0.75 2.67 -14.46
C TYR A 6 -2.07 2.51 -15.25
N THR A 7 -2.01 1.90 -16.43
CA THR A 7 -3.20 1.59 -17.24
C THR A 7 -4.18 0.68 -16.49
N TYR A 8 -3.69 -0.34 -15.79
CA TYR A 8 -4.53 -1.23 -14.99
C TYR A 8 -5.08 -0.52 -13.76
N TYR A 9 -4.26 0.29 -13.09
CA TYR A 9 -4.70 1.11 -11.95
C TYR A 9 -5.84 2.06 -12.34
N SER A 10 -5.71 2.79 -13.46
CA SER A 10 -6.73 3.75 -13.90
C SER A 10 -8.00 3.09 -14.46
N LEU A 11 -7.85 2.03 -15.26
CA LEU A 11 -8.99 1.43 -15.96
C LEU A 11 -9.69 0.34 -15.15
N SER A 12 -8.94 -0.54 -14.48
CA SER A 12 -9.49 -1.71 -13.80
C SER A 12 -9.80 -1.44 -12.33
N TYR A 13 -8.87 -0.80 -11.62
CA TYR A 13 -9.05 -0.53 -10.18
C TYR A 13 -9.88 0.73 -9.94
N LEU A 14 -9.54 1.86 -10.57
CA LEU A 14 -10.28 3.11 -10.42
C LEU A 14 -11.60 3.14 -11.20
N LEU A 15 -11.81 2.26 -12.19
CA LEU A 15 -13.01 2.25 -13.04
C LEU A 15 -13.30 3.64 -13.65
N GLY A 16 -12.26 4.42 -13.96
CA GLY A 16 -12.38 5.79 -14.48
C GLY A 16 -12.57 6.89 -13.42
N LYS A 17 -12.43 6.58 -12.13
CA LYS A 17 -12.41 7.57 -11.03
C LYS A 17 -11.08 8.34 -11.02
N GLN A 18 -11.07 9.49 -10.35
CA GLN A 18 -9.88 10.35 -10.28
C GLN A 18 -8.71 9.61 -9.59
N ALA A 19 -7.59 9.51 -10.28
CA ALA A 19 -6.37 8.91 -9.77
C ALA A 19 -5.80 9.73 -8.62
N SER A 20 -5.57 9.10 -7.47
CA SER A 20 -4.92 9.74 -6.33
C SER A 20 -3.42 9.91 -6.54
N ILE A 21 -2.79 9.08 -7.38
CA ILE A 21 -1.36 9.11 -7.69
C ILE A 21 -1.17 9.51 -9.16
N ALA A 22 -0.26 10.46 -9.42
CA ALA A 22 0.12 10.81 -10.78
C ALA A 22 0.84 9.65 -11.49
N GLU A 23 0.70 9.53 -12.81
CA GLU A 23 1.32 8.48 -13.63
C GLU A 23 2.85 8.41 -13.43
N THR A 24 3.51 9.54 -13.25
CA THR A 24 4.96 9.63 -13.03
C THR A 24 5.41 9.09 -11.68
N GLU A 25 4.54 9.14 -10.67
CA GLU A 25 4.83 8.72 -9.30
C GLU A 25 4.35 7.29 -9.02
N PHE A 26 3.29 6.86 -9.70
CA PHE A 26 2.72 5.53 -9.58
C PHE A 26 3.75 4.38 -9.65
N PRO A 27 4.68 4.31 -10.62
CA PRO A 27 5.64 3.20 -10.70
C PRO A 27 6.52 3.08 -9.44
N TYR A 28 6.86 4.20 -8.79
CA TYR A 28 7.62 4.18 -7.55
C TYR A 28 6.84 3.52 -6.41
N TYR A 29 5.58 3.92 -6.22
CA TYR A 29 4.71 3.33 -5.20
C TYR A 29 4.33 1.88 -5.51
N ALA A 30 4.10 1.55 -6.79
CA ALA A 30 3.81 0.20 -7.25
C ALA A 30 4.99 -0.75 -7.00
N MET A 31 6.24 -0.31 -7.20
CA MET A 31 7.41 -1.12 -6.83
C MET A 31 7.51 -1.35 -5.32
N LYS A 32 7.22 -0.32 -4.51
CA LYS A 32 7.22 -0.43 -3.04
C LYS A 32 6.15 -1.40 -2.56
N ALA A 33 4.96 -1.34 -3.15
CA ALA A 33 3.86 -2.26 -2.92
C ALA A 33 4.21 -3.69 -3.29
N THR A 34 4.74 -3.90 -4.50
CA THR A 34 5.22 -5.20 -5.00
C THR A 34 6.19 -5.84 -4.01
N LYS A 35 7.25 -5.12 -3.63
CA LYS A 35 8.23 -5.62 -2.66
C LYS A 35 7.60 -6.01 -1.32
N LYS A 36 6.59 -5.26 -0.88
CA LYS A 36 5.90 -5.55 0.39
C LYS A 36 5.04 -6.80 0.28
N ILE A 37 4.30 -6.96 -0.80
CA ILE A 37 3.52 -8.17 -1.08
C ILE A 37 4.45 -9.40 -1.15
N ASP A 38 5.59 -9.30 -1.84
CA ASP A 38 6.60 -10.37 -1.90
C ASP A 38 7.11 -10.79 -0.51
N GLN A 39 7.28 -9.82 0.40
CA GLN A 39 7.68 -10.14 1.77
C GLN A 39 6.63 -10.97 2.53
N TYR A 40 5.34 -10.74 2.28
CA TYR A 40 4.27 -11.47 2.96
C TYR A 40 3.91 -12.79 2.28
N THR A 41 4.17 -12.90 0.98
CA THR A 41 3.94 -14.11 0.17
C THR A 41 5.19 -14.95 0.00
N PHE A 42 6.35 -14.51 0.52
CA PHE A 42 7.65 -15.20 0.38
C PHE A 42 8.02 -15.50 -1.07
N ASN A 43 7.73 -14.58 -1.98
CA ASN A 43 7.97 -14.74 -3.42
C ASN A 43 7.26 -15.97 -4.02
N ASN A 44 6.15 -16.40 -3.42
CA ASN A 44 5.31 -17.50 -3.89
C ASN A 44 4.31 -17.06 -4.98
N ILE A 45 4.47 -15.84 -5.51
CA ILE A 45 3.67 -15.32 -6.60
C ILE A 45 4.40 -15.60 -7.91
N ASP A 46 3.73 -16.31 -8.81
CA ASP A 46 4.22 -16.52 -10.16
C ASP A 46 4.30 -15.20 -10.92
N SER A 47 5.52 -14.79 -11.27
CA SER A 47 5.77 -13.58 -12.05
C SER A 47 5.16 -13.65 -13.47
N THR A 48 4.82 -14.84 -13.94
CA THR A 48 4.19 -15.08 -15.25
C THR A 48 2.66 -15.00 -15.20
N ASN A 49 2.05 -15.26 -14.04
CA ASN A 49 0.59 -15.25 -13.88
C ASN A 49 0.21 -14.62 -12.54
N ILE A 50 0.25 -13.28 -12.51
CA ILE A 50 -0.11 -12.51 -11.33
C ILE A 50 -1.64 -12.52 -11.21
N PRO A 51 -2.20 -13.09 -10.12
CA PRO A 51 -3.64 -13.14 -9.93
C PRO A 51 -4.22 -11.74 -9.75
N GLU A 52 -5.47 -11.56 -10.12
CA GLU A 52 -6.16 -10.28 -10.05
C GLU A 52 -6.15 -9.71 -8.62
N SER A 53 -6.34 -10.54 -7.60
CA SER A 53 -6.27 -10.14 -6.19
C SER A 53 -4.92 -9.50 -5.82
N VAL A 54 -3.79 -9.97 -6.37
CA VAL A 54 -2.46 -9.37 -6.14
C VAL A 54 -2.37 -8.01 -6.84
N LYS A 55 -2.90 -7.88 -8.05
CA LYS A 55 -2.91 -6.60 -8.78
C LYS A 55 -3.74 -5.55 -8.04
N MET A 56 -4.94 -5.93 -7.58
CA MET A 56 -5.80 -5.07 -6.77
C MET A 56 -5.15 -4.68 -5.44
N CYS A 57 -4.55 -5.66 -4.74
CA CYS A 57 -3.79 -5.40 -3.51
C CYS A 57 -2.64 -4.41 -3.75
N CYS A 58 -1.93 -4.52 -4.88
CA CYS A 58 -0.83 -3.62 -5.22
C CYS A 58 -1.31 -2.18 -5.42
N CYS A 59 -2.44 -1.99 -6.10
CA CYS A 59 -3.09 -0.68 -6.27
C CYS A 59 -3.44 -0.05 -4.91
N GLU A 60 -4.15 -0.80 -4.05
CA GLU A 60 -4.58 -0.30 -2.75
C GLU A 60 -3.38 0.01 -1.83
N LEU A 61 -2.34 -0.84 -1.84
CA LEU A 61 -1.11 -0.57 -1.09
C LEU A 61 -0.38 0.68 -1.58
N ALA A 62 -0.33 0.89 -2.90
CA ALA A 62 0.31 2.05 -3.49
C ALA A 62 -0.39 3.34 -3.05
N GLU A 63 -1.73 3.37 -3.05
CA GLU A 63 -2.51 4.50 -2.53
C GLU A 63 -2.27 4.72 -1.04
N SER A 64 -2.24 3.65 -0.24
CA SER A 64 -1.91 3.76 1.18
C SER A 64 -0.52 4.35 1.40
N PHE A 65 0.48 3.99 0.58
CA PHE A 65 1.81 4.57 0.69
C PHE A 65 1.85 6.03 0.28
N TYR A 66 1.15 6.41 -0.80
CA TYR A 66 1.05 7.80 -1.23
C TYR A 66 0.37 8.66 -0.15
N ASN A 67 -0.74 8.19 0.42
CA ASN A 67 -1.44 8.90 1.49
C ASN A 67 -0.58 9.06 2.76
N GLN A 68 0.20 8.04 3.11
CA GLN A 68 1.14 8.10 4.24
C GLN A 68 2.29 9.08 3.98
N ASP A 69 2.81 9.13 2.74
CA ASP A 69 3.90 10.04 2.36
C ASP A 69 3.43 11.49 2.26
N SER A 70 2.23 11.70 1.70
CA SER A 70 1.55 13.00 1.65
C SER A 70 1.28 13.53 3.06
N ASN A 71 0.72 12.71 3.97
CA ASN A 71 0.55 13.10 5.37
C ASN A 71 1.90 13.36 6.07
N SER A 72 2.94 12.59 5.78
CA SER A 72 4.26 12.86 6.37
C SER A 72 4.88 14.17 5.86
N ASN A 73 4.64 14.56 4.61
CA ASN A 73 5.11 15.82 4.04
C ASN A 73 4.29 17.03 4.51
N THR A 74 2.99 16.89 4.79
CA THR A 74 2.17 17.98 5.35
C THR A 74 2.53 18.34 6.80
N ASN A 75 3.28 17.47 7.50
CA ASN A 75 3.73 17.70 8.88
C ASN A 75 5.00 18.56 9.01
N VAL A 76 5.52 19.15 7.93
CA VAL A 76 6.63 20.12 7.98
C VAL A 76 6.19 21.58 7.76
N ALA A 77 4.90 21.85 7.50
CA ALA A 77 4.43 23.21 7.20
C ALA A 77 3.16 23.66 7.97
N SER A 78 2.86 23.12 9.15
CA SER A 78 1.81 23.70 10.00
C SER A 78 2.13 23.51 11.48
N GLU A 79 2.82 24.51 12.01
CA GLU A 79 2.67 24.89 13.41
C GLU A 79 1.17 25.08 13.70
N ARG A 80 0.63 24.29 14.64
CA ARG A 80 -0.69 24.43 15.31
C ARG A 80 -1.95 24.31 14.43
N VAL A 81 -2.71 23.21 14.57
CA VAL A 81 -4.16 23.26 14.83
C VAL A 81 -4.60 22.02 15.64
N GLY A 82 -5.19 22.27 16.81
CA GLY A 82 -6.34 21.51 17.31
C GLY A 82 -6.07 20.21 18.05
N GLU A 83 -5.80 20.32 19.35
CA GLU A 83 -6.34 19.44 20.41
C GLU A 83 -6.63 17.98 20.04
N TYR A 84 -5.65 17.26 19.49
CA TYR A 84 -5.57 15.83 19.71
C TYR A 84 -4.50 15.65 20.76
N SER A 85 -4.91 15.32 21.97
CA SER A 85 -4.02 14.96 23.07
C SER A 85 -3.18 13.75 22.63
N VAL A 86 -2.09 13.99 21.91
CA VAL A 86 -1.08 12.99 21.61
C VAL A 86 -0.30 12.80 22.90
N SER A 87 -0.86 11.98 23.78
CA SER A 87 -0.14 11.37 24.88
C SER A 87 1.01 10.56 24.29
N TYR A 88 2.19 11.19 24.17
CA TYR A 88 3.49 10.54 23.99
C TYR A 88 3.47 9.24 23.17
N VAL A 89 2.93 9.29 21.95
CA VAL A 89 3.00 8.14 21.05
C VAL A 89 4.36 8.24 20.36
N THR A 90 5.35 7.55 20.92
CA THR A 90 6.72 7.45 20.40
C THR A 90 6.67 7.14 18.90
N GLY A 91 7.58 7.67 18.08
CA GLY A 91 7.58 7.45 16.61
C GLY A 91 7.44 5.97 16.19
N GLN A 92 7.91 5.06 17.06
CA GLN A 92 7.71 3.62 16.98
C GLN A 92 6.25 3.17 16.78
N ALA A 93 5.30 3.78 17.49
CA ALA A 93 3.89 3.40 17.42
C ALA A 93 3.19 3.93 16.16
N VAL A 94 3.66 5.04 15.58
CA VAL A 94 3.21 5.49 14.26
C VAL A 94 3.71 4.53 13.18
N GLU A 95 4.96 4.08 13.26
CA GLU A 95 5.50 3.07 12.34
C GLU A 95 4.78 1.72 12.47
N ASP A 96 4.44 1.31 13.70
CA ASP A 96 3.70 0.08 13.95
C ASP A 96 2.28 0.15 13.37
N ALA A 97 1.58 1.27 13.56
CA ALA A 97 0.28 1.51 12.93
C ALA A 97 0.36 1.45 11.40
N LYS A 98 1.39 2.04 10.78
CA LYS A 98 1.62 1.94 9.32
C LYS A 98 1.81 0.49 8.88
N LYS A 99 2.59 -0.30 9.63
CA LYS A 99 2.79 -1.73 9.35
C LYS A 99 1.50 -2.53 9.50
N ALA A 100 0.68 -2.21 10.50
CA ALA A 100 -0.61 -2.85 10.74
C ALA A 100 -1.58 -2.62 9.58
N VAL A 101 -1.72 -1.37 9.10
CA VAL A 101 -2.56 -1.03 7.93
C VAL A 101 -2.10 -1.80 6.69
N ILE A 102 -0.79 -1.82 6.42
CA ILE A 102 -0.23 -2.57 5.29
C ILE A 102 -0.57 -4.07 5.40
N LYS A 103 -0.44 -4.63 6.61
CA LYS A 103 -0.79 -6.02 6.86
C LYS A 103 -2.27 -6.27 6.63
N GLU A 104 -3.14 -5.40 7.12
CA GLU A 104 -4.59 -5.51 6.96
C GLU A 104 -5.00 -5.53 5.48
N ILE A 105 -4.49 -4.59 4.67
CA ILE A 105 -4.74 -4.55 3.22
C ILE A 105 -4.32 -5.87 2.56
N ILE A 106 -3.11 -6.33 2.84
CA ILE A 106 -2.57 -7.57 2.29
C ILE A 106 -3.44 -8.77 2.67
N TYR A 107 -3.87 -8.86 3.93
CA TYR A 107 -4.75 -9.94 4.38
C TYR A 107 -6.15 -9.83 3.77
N ASN A 108 -6.71 -8.63 3.62
CA ASN A 108 -8.03 -8.43 3.02
C ASN A 108 -8.10 -9.01 1.60
N TRP A 109 -7.05 -8.81 0.79
CA TRP A 109 -7.01 -9.31 -0.59
C TRP A 109 -6.45 -10.72 -0.76
N LEU A 110 -5.51 -11.14 0.09
CA LEU A 110 -4.75 -12.39 -0.09
C LEU A 110 -5.13 -13.49 0.90
N SER A 111 -6.01 -13.24 1.87
CA SER A 111 -6.42 -14.27 2.86
C SER A 111 -7.13 -15.45 2.22
N ASP A 112 -7.97 -15.20 1.22
CA ASP A 112 -8.73 -16.23 0.50
C ASP A 112 -7.90 -16.95 -0.59
N THR A 113 -6.82 -16.34 -1.06
CA THR A 113 -6.04 -16.88 -2.19
C THR A 113 -5.09 -18.02 -1.81
N GLY A 114 -4.86 -18.25 -0.50
CA GLY A 114 -3.90 -19.24 -0.02
C GLY A 114 -2.43 -18.88 -0.27
N LEU A 115 -2.16 -17.68 -0.80
CA LEU A 115 -0.80 -17.19 -1.10
C LEU A 115 -0.08 -16.64 0.15
N LEU A 116 -0.82 -16.35 1.21
CA LEU A 116 -0.24 -15.87 2.46
C LEU A 116 0.48 -16.99 3.19
N TYR A 117 1.68 -16.68 3.66
CA TYR A 117 2.42 -17.56 4.55
C TYR A 117 1.65 -17.73 5.87
N ARG A 118 1.20 -18.96 6.14
CA ARG A 118 0.37 -19.28 7.32
C ARG A 118 1.16 -19.51 8.61
N GLY A 119 2.49 -19.40 8.58
CA GLY A 119 3.33 -19.81 9.70
C GLY A 119 3.35 -21.33 9.83
N CYS A 120 4.48 -21.87 10.28
CA CYS A 120 4.56 -23.23 10.79
C CYS A 120 4.32 -23.21 12.30
#